data_AF-A0A5C8K2L2-F1
#
_entry.id   AF-A0A5C8K2L2-F1
#
_cell.length_a   1.000
_cell.length_b   1.000
_cell.length_c   1.000
_cell.angle_alpha   90.00
_cell.angle_beta   90.00
_cell.angle_gamma   90.00
#
_symmetry.space_group_name_H-M   'P 1'
#
loop_
_entity.id
_entity.type
_entity.pdbx_description
1 polymer ?
#
loop_
_entity_poly.entity_id
_entity_poly.type
_entity_poly.pdbx_seq_one_letter_code
_entity_poly.pdbx_strand_id
1 'polypeptide(L)'
;MHQVKSIPQTKVFAPAAKASFTEKKYVLTLIFVVSLFMLWGVAITMGDVLNKHFQNILAVSKAESGLVQFSIFGAYAIMGIPAGMFMKKYGYKNGVLLGLLLYACGAFLFIPAANAASFGFFRFALFVLACGLATLEAVAHPFVAALGDERTSDQRINFAQSFNGLGAVVGPLLGGYFLLSAGAEAGNETSVESVKILYMLIGMVIAAIGIAFAFVKVPVLAQSHAIATDAYEVAVEPEQLKAPKKLFEHKHFVWAVITQVFNVAAQGGTWAYFINYGVEKIGLTDETAAYYFALSMVLMMLGRFAGTFMIRFIAPNKLLATYALINIVLCVFIAQSWGWPSFVALLMLNFFFSIMYPTVYSLGLKGLGAHTQQASSFIVMGMFGGAVFPTIMGFVANYDVAYAYYLPIVCYAMVFLYGARLYKVKP
;
A
#
# COMPACT_ATOMS: atom_id res chain seq x y z
N MET A 1 45.89 18.61 -54.55
CA MET A 1 44.94 19.09 -53.52
C MET A 1 43.57 18.48 -53.80
N HIS A 2 42.77 18.26 -52.76
CA HIS A 2 41.46 17.60 -52.71
C HIS A 2 41.42 16.07 -52.69
N GLN A 3 41.62 15.52 -51.49
CA GLN A 3 41.03 14.24 -51.09
C GLN A 3 39.54 14.44 -50.80
N VAL A 4 38.69 13.58 -51.37
CA VAL A 4 37.27 13.45 -51.07
C VAL A 4 37.14 12.72 -49.73
N LYS A 5 36.75 13.44 -48.68
CA LYS A 5 36.42 12.87 -47.37
C LYS A 5 35.05 12.20 -47.44
N SER A 6 35.05 10.89 -47.22
CA SER A 6 33.87 10.05 -47.07
C SER A 6 33.00 10.52 -45.90
N ILE A 7 31.69 10.56 -46.15
CA ILE A 7 30.65 10.82 -45.15
C ILE A 7 30.57 9.58 -44.23
N PRO A 8 30.75 9.71 -42.90
CA PRO A 8 30.56 8.57 -42.01
C PRO A 8 29.06 8.23 -41.90
N GLN A 9 28.76 6.98 -42.23
CA GLN A 9 27.43 6.38 -42.18
C GLN A 9 26.74 6.63 -40.84
N THR A 10 25.49 7.07 -40.92
CA THR A 10 24.50 7.10 -39.83
C THR A 10 24.50 5.76 -39.09
N LYS A 11 24.93 5.77 -37.82
CA LYS A 11 24.73 4.66 -36.89
C LYS A 11 23.23 4.39 -36.77
N VAL A 12 22.79 3.29 -37.36
CA VAL A 12 21.46 2.73 -37.15
C VAL A 12 21.33 2.42 -35.66
N PHE A 13 20.48 3.16 -34.95
CA PHE A 13 20.13 2.87 -33.56
C PHE A 13 19.51 1.46 -33.52
N ALA A 14 20.21 0.52 -32.88
CA ALA A 14 19.65 -0.79 -32.58
C ALA A 14 18.37 -0.63 -31.75
N PRO A 15 17.31 -1.41 -31.99
CA PRO A 15 16.10 -1.36 -31.18
C PRO A 15 16.47 -1.66 -29.72
N ALA A 16 16.13 -0.74 -28.81
CA ALA A 16 16.43 -0.86 -27.38
C ALA A 16 16.00 -2.23 -26.87
N ALA A 17 16.96 -3.04 -26.40
CA ALA A 17 16.71 -4.38 -25.92
C ALA A 17 15.60 -4.38 -24.86
N LYS A 18 14.68 -5.35 -24.96
CA LYS A 18 13.56 -5.52 -24.02
C LYS A 18 14.15 -5.76 -22.63
N ALA A 19 13.98 -4.81 -21.71
CA ALA A 19 14.46 -4.93 -20.34
C ALA A 19 13.88 -6.20 -19.70
N SER A 20 14.75 -7.04 -19.11
CA SER A 20 14.32 -8.24 -18.38
C SER A 20 13.51 -7.84 -17.15
N PHE A 21 12.50 -8.65 -16.79
CA PHE A 21 11.71 -8.46 -15.57
C PHE A 21 12.60 -8.43 -14.32
N THR A 22 13.63 -9.28 -14.28
CA THR A 22 14.67 -9.35 -13.23
C THR A 22 15.91 -10.05 -13.81
N GLU A 23 17.11 -9.69 -13.36
CA GLU A 23 18.32 -10.45 -13.72
C GLU A 23 18.38 -11.76 -12.94
N LYS A 24 18.94 -12.83 -13.51
CA LYS A 24 19.04 -14.16 -12.85
C LYS A 24 19.67 -14.09 -11.44
N LYS A 25 20.53 -13.10 -11.19
CA LYS A 25 21.18 -12.82 -9.91
C LYS A 25 20.22 -12.32 -8.81
N TYR A 26 19.12 -11.65 -9.17
CA TYR A 26 18.16 -11.05 -8.23
C TYR A 26 16.88 -11.87 -8.03
N VAL A 27 16.69 -12.95 -8.81
CA VAL A 27 15.47 -13.79 -8.75
C VAL A 27 15.26 -14.40 -7.36
N LEU A 28 16.31 -14.91 -6.72
CA LEU A 28 16.21 -15.48 -5.36
C LEU A 28 15.80 -14.41 -4.33
N THR A 29 16.36 -13.20 -4.43
CA THR A 29 16.00 -12.08 -3.56
C THR A 29 14.57 -11.59 -3.85
N LEU A 30 14.15 -11.58 -5.11
CA LEU A 30 12.78 -11.21 -5.47
C LEU A 30 11.76 -12.21 -4.93
N ILE A 31 11.99 -13.52 -5.07
CA ILE A 31 11.13 -14.57 -4.49
C ILE A 31 11.01 -14.36 -2.99
N PHE A 32 12.13 -14.14 -2.30
CA PHE A 32 12.13 -13.88 -0.88
C PHE A 32 11.27 -12.64 -0.52
N VAL A 33 11.44 -11.54 -1.25
CA VAL A 33 10.69 -10.30 -0.98
C VAL A 33 9.21 -10.47 -1.30
N VAL A 34 8.85 -11.16 -2.38
CA VAL A 34 7.45 -11.45 -2.72
C VAL A 34 6.79 -12.31 -1.64
N SER A 35 7.47 -13.34 -1.15
CA SER A 35 7.02 -14.13 0.00
C SER A 35 6.89 -13.28 1.26
N LEU A 36 7.82 -12.35 1.48
CA LEU A 36 7.75 -11.39 2.59
C LEU A 36 6.48 -10.51 2.48
N PHE A 37 6.17 -9.99 1.30
CA PHE A 37 4.94 -9.20 1.06
C PHE A 37 3.67 -10.01 1.33
N MET A 38 3.66 -11.30 0.99
CA MET A 38 2.54 -12.20 1.27
C MET A 38 2.39 -12.43 2.79
N LEU A 39 3.45 -12.87 3.47
CA LEU A 39 3.44 -13.14 4.91
C LEU A 39 3.08 -11.89 5.71
N TRP A 40 3.60 -10.75 5.28
CA TRP A 40 3.26 -9.44 5.82
C TRP A 40 1.78 -9.10 5.61
N GLY A 41 1.21 -9.35 4.42
CA GLY A 41 -0.23 -9.17 4.16
C GLY A 41 -1.11 -10.06 5.04
N VAL A 42 -0.71 -11.31 5.27
CA VAL A 42 -1.37 -12.22 6.23
C VAL A 42 -1.31 -11.65 7.64
N ALA A 43 -0.13 -11.21 8.09
CA ALA A 43 0.06 -10.69 9.43
C ALA A 43 -0.78 -9.44 9.74
N ILE A 44 -0.86 -8.49 8.80
CA ILE A 44 -1.66 -7.27 8.96
C ILE A 44 -3.13 -7.63 9.11
N THR A 45 -3.66 -8.34 8.12
CA THR A 45 -5.10 -8.58 8.04
C THR A 45 -5.60 -9.54 9.12
N MET A 46 -4.75 -10.47 9.54
CA MET A 46 -5.02 -11.25 10.75
C MET A 46 -5.03 -10.33 11.97
N GLY A 47 -4.02 -9.46 12.13
CA GLY A 47 -3.96 -8.46 13.20
C GLY A 47 -5.21 -7.57 13.28
N ASP A 48 -5.78 -7.17 12.15
CA ASP A 48 -7.03 -6.39 12.10
C ASP A 48 -8.23 -7.16 12.66
N VAL A 49 -8.36 -8.46 12.32
CA VAL A 49 -9.42 -9.32 12.88
C VAL A 49 -9.28 -9.45 14.39
N LEU A 50 -8.06 -9.67 14.89
CA LEU A 50 -7.81 -9.77 16.32
C LEU A 50 -8.09 -8.44 17.04
N ASN A 51 -7.64 -7.32 16.45
CA ASN A 51 -7.88 -5.99 16.99
C ASN A 51 -9.39 -5.72 17.14
N LYS A 52 -10.18 -6.07 16.12
CA LYS A 52 -11.64 -5.93 16.18
C LYS A 52 -12.27 -6.81 17.25
N HIS A 53 -11.86 -8.08 17.33
CA HIS A 53 -12.35 -8.99 18.36
C HIS A 53 -12.02 -8.47 19.78
N PHE A 54 -10.81 -7.97 19.99
CA PHE A 54 -10.38 -7.42 21.27
C PHE A 54 -11.13 -6.13 21.65
N GLN A 55 -11.42 -5.25 20.67
CA GLN A 55 -12.28 -4.09 20.89
C GLN A 55 -13.69 -4.48 21.34
N ASN A 56 -14.24 -5.59 20.79
CA ASN A 56 -15.55 -6.09 21.20
C ASN A 56 -15.51 -6.64 22.64
N ILE A 57 -14.45 -7.37 23.02
CA ILE A 57 -14.30 -7.90 24.39
C ILE A 57 -14.20 -6.77 25.42
N LEU A 58 -13.46 -5.71 25.11
CA LEU A 58 -13.32 -4.55 25.99
C LEU A 58 -14.52 -3.59 25.94
N ALA A 59 -15.59 -3.93 25.21
CA ALA A 59 -16.78 -3.08 25.03
C ALA A 59 -16.44 -1.63 24.62
N VAL A 60 -15.45 -1.48 23.74
CA VAL A 60 -14.89 -0.19 23.33
C VAL A 60 -15.96 0.68 22.67
N SER A 61 -16.12 1.91 23.15
CA SER A 61 -17.08 2.87 22.59
C SER A 61 -16.67 3.33 21.19
N LYS A 62 -17.62 3.88 20.41
CA LYS A 62 -17.33 4.44 19.08
C LYS A 62 -16.24 5.52 19.10
N ALA A 63 -16.22 6.35 20.15
CA ALA A 63 -15.21 7.38 20.35
C ALA A 63 -13.81 6.77 20.54
N GLU A 64 -13.72 5.71 21.32
CA GLU A 64 -12.46 5.00 21.56
C GLU A 64 -11.98 4.19 20.34
N SER A 65 -12.89 3.64 19.53
CA SER A 65 -12.52 3.03 18.25
C SER A 65 -11.90 4.07 17.30
N GLY A 66 -12.41 5.31 17.30
CA GLY A 66 -11.76 6.43 16.62
C GLY A 66 -10.35 6.73 17.14
N LEU A 67 -10.12 6.62 18.45
CA LEU A 67 -8.79 6.79 19.06
C LEU A 67 -7.82 5.66 18.68
N VAL A 68 -8.29 4.44 18.45
CA VAL A 68 -7.49 3.34 17.89
C VAL A 68 -7.04 3.69 16.48
N GLN A 69 -7.98 4.15 15.65
CA GLN A 69 -7.67 4.53 14.27
C GLN A 69 -6.70 5.71 14.20
N PHE A 70 -6.86 6.69 15.11
CA PHE A 70 -5.91 7.80 15.27
C PHE A 70 -4.51 7.32 15.68
N SER A 71 -4.40 6.32 16.56
CA SER A 71 -3.08 5.74 16.90
C SER A 71 -2.42 5.07 15.71
N ILE A 72 -3.16 4.28 14.93
CA ILE A 72 -2.61 3.59 13.77
C ILE A 72 -2.14 4.61 12.72
N PHE A 73 -3.01 5.51 12.29
CA PHE A 73 -2.64 6.51 11.27
C PHE A 73 -1.66 7.56 11.77
N GLY A 74 -1.70 7.90 13.07
CA GLY A 74 -0.72 8.77 13.71
C GLY A 74 0.67 8.14 13.70
N ALA A 75 0.78 6.82 13.88
CA ALA A 75 2.04 6.11 13.75
C ALA A 75 2.60 6.19 12.32
N TYR A 76 1.75 6.07 11.29
CA TYR A 76 2.18 6.28 9.89
C TYR A 76 2.71 7.69 9.63
N ALA A 77 2.04 8.71 10.16
CA ALA A 77 2.47 10.10 10.02
C ALA A 77 3.80 10.36 10.74
N ILE A 78 3.98 9.85 11.96
CA ILE A 78 5.17 10.09 12.77
C ILE A 78 6.36 9.25 12.28
N MET A 79 6.15 7.96 12.02
CA MET A 79 7.23 7.01 11.73
C MET A 79 7.72 7.08 10.29
N GLY A 80 6.94 7.66 9.37
CA GLY A 80 7.38 7.86 7.98
C GLY A 80 8.74 8.54 7.89
N ILE A 81 8.90 9.72 8.51
CA ILE A 81 10.16 10.51 8.43
C ILE A 81 11.35 9.78 9.07
N PRO A 82 11.28 9.29 10.33
CA PRO A 82 12.35 8.53 10.97
C PRO A 82 12.74 7.28 10.18
N ALA A 83 11.79 6.53 9.63
CA ALA A 83 12.06 5.35 8.82
C ALA A 83 12.89 5.69 7.57
N GLY A 84 12.56 6.80 6.89
CA GLY A 84 13.29 7.25 5.71
C GLY A 84 14.71 7.71 6.01
N MET A 85 14.89 8.43 7.14
CA MET A 85 16.22 8.84 7.61
C MET A 85 17.07 7.64 8.02
N PHE A 86 16.47 6.67 8.71
CA PHE A 86 17.15 5.44 9.11
C PHE A 86 17.59 4.63 7.90
N MET A 87 16.70 4.46 6.91
CA MET A 87 16.98 3.78 5.66
C MET A 87 18.10 4.47 4.87
N LYS A 88 18.17 5.81 4.89
CA LYS A 88 19.26 6.57 4.27
C LYS A 88 20.61 6.34 4.92
N LYS A 89 20.65 6.18 6.23
CA LYS A 89 21.90 6.00 6.99
C LYS A 89 22.37 4.53 7.02
N TYR A 90 21.44 3.59 7.15
CA TYR A 90 21.75 2.18 7.42
C TYR A 90 21.37 1.23 6.28
N GLY A 91 20.75 1.72 5.21
CA GLY A 91 20.36 0.95 4.03
C GLY A 91 19.04 0.17 4.17
N TYR A 92 18.59 -0.42 3.06
CA TYR A 92 17.30 -1.12 2.98
C TYR A 92 17.19 -2.33 3.90
N LYS A 93 18.25 -3.16 4.00
CA LYS A 93 18.25 -4.37 4.86
C LYS A 93 17.95 -4.02 6.31
N ASN A 94 18.64 -3.02 6.85
CA ASN A 94 18.45 -2.59 8.24
C ASN A 94 17.10 -1.91 8.44
N GLY A 95 16.58 -1.21 7.43
CA GLY A 95 15.22 -0.66 7.46
C GLY A 95 14.13 -1.73 7.60
N VAL A 96 14.23 -2.83 6.84
CA VAL A 96 13.28 -3.95 6.95
C VAL A 96 13.39 -4.62 8.33
N LEU A 97 14.62 -4.83 8.84
CA LEU A 97 14.83 -5.40 10.17
C LEU A 97 14.25 -4.53 11.28
N LEU A 98 14.40 -3.20 11.20
CA LEU A 98 13.80 -2.26 12.14
C LEU A 98 12.27 -2.37 12.14
N GLY A 99 11.65 -2.44 10.94
CA GLY A 99 10.21 -2.60 10.81
C GLY A 99 9.69 -3.92 11.39
N LEU A 100 10.36 -5.05 11.10
CA LEU A 100 10.01 -6.37 11.64
C LEU A 100 10.16 -6.41 13.17
N LEU A 101 11.22 -5.79 13.70
CA LEU A 101 11.46 -5.70 15.15
C LEU A 101 10.36 -4.88 15.83
N LEU A 102 10.04 -3.69 15.31
CA LEU A 102 8.97 -2.86 15.87
C LEU A 102 7.61 -3.56 15.81
N TYR A 103 7.32 -4.29 14.73
CA TYR A 103 6.08 -5.05 14.61
C TYR A 103 6.02 -6.19 15.64
N ALA A 104 7.09 -6.98 15.77
CA ALA A 104 7.17 -8.06 16.76
C ALA A 104 7.08 -7.53 18.19
N CYS A 105 7.78 -6.43 18.51
CA CYS A 105 7.67 -5.75 19.79
C CYS A 105 6.23 -5.28 20.06
N GLY A 106 5.57 -4.67 19.07
CA GLY A 106 4.17 -4.28 19.16
C GLY A 106 3.27 -5.46 19.49
N ALA A 107 3.40 -6.58 18.75
CA ALA A 107 2.65 -7.81 18.97
C ALA A 107 2.87 -8.41 20.37
N PHE A 108 4.11 -8.47 20.86
CA PHE A 108 4.39 -8.93 22.23
C PHE A 108 3.83 -7.99 23.30
N LEU A 109 3.75 -6.69 23.01
CA LEU A 109 3.18 -5.70 23.94
C LEU A 109 1.64 -5.81 24.08
N PHE A 110 0.96 -6.55 23.19
CA PHE A 110 -0.46 -6.88 23.40
C PHE A 110 -0.67 -7.84 24.57
N ILE A 111 0.31 -8.69 24.89
CA ILE A 111 0.20 -9.64 26.01
C ILE A 111 0.05 -8.92 27.36
N PRO A 112 0.95 -7.99 27.74
CA PRO A 112 0.76 -7.21 28.98
C PRO A 112 -0.46 -6.29 28.89
N ALA A 113 -0.80 -5.76 27.71
CA ALA A 113 -2.01 -4.95 27.53
C ALA A 113 -3.30 -5.75 27.82
N ALA A 114 -3.36 -7.01 27.36
CA ALA A 114 -4.45 -7.93 27.61
C ALA A 114 -4.51 -8.37 29.08
N ASN A 115 -3.37 -8.63 29.71
CA ASN A 115 -3.31 -8.97 31.14
C ASN A 115 -3.76 -7.81 32.04
N ALA A 116 -3.42 -6.58 31.66
CA ALA A 116 -3.82 -5.38 32.40
C ALA A 116 -5.24 -4.90 32.08
N ALA A 117 -5.93 -5.51 31.11
CA ALA A 117 -7.23 -5.07 30.58
C ALA A 117 -7.32 -3.55 30.30
N SER A 118 -6.19 -2.93 29.93
CA SER A 118 -6.08 -1.47 29.85
C SER A 118 -6.11 -1.00 28.41
N PHE A 119 -7.13 -0.21 28.08
CA PHE A 119 -7.29 0.41 26.76
C PHE A 119 -6.09 1.30 26.38
N GLY A 120 -5.48 1.99 27.36
CA GLY A 120 -4.30 2.82 27.13
C GLY A 120 -3.07 2.03 26.68
N PHE A 121 -2.78 0.92 27.37
CA PHE A 121 -1.69 0.01 26.98
C PHE A 121 -1.94 -0.62 25.63
N PHE A 122 -3.19 -1.00 25.34
CA PHE A 122 -3.58 -1.54 24.05
C PHE A 122 -3.34 -0.54 22.91
N ARG A 123 -3.73 0.73 23.11
CA ARG A 123 -3.48 1.80 22.13
C ARG A 123 -2.01 2.05 21.89
N PHE A 124 -1.18 1.94 22.94
CA PHE A 124 0.27 2.09 22.82
C PHE A 124 0.89 0.90 22.07
N ALA A 125 0.48 -0.34 22.36
CA ALA A 125 0.90 -1.53 21.63
C ALA A 125 0.52 -1.45 20.15
N LEU A 126 -0.70 -1.03 19.84
CA LEU A 126 -1.16 -0.75 18.48
C LEU A 126 -0.32 0.33 17.79
N PHE A 127 0.03 1.40 18.50
CA PHE A 127 0.87 2.47 17.96
C PHE A 127 2.27 1.95 17.58
N VAL A 128 2.90 1.17 18.46
CA VAL A 128 4.23 0.56 18.20
C VAL A 128 4.16 -0.42 17.02
N LEU A 129 3.12 -1.26 16.97
CA LEU A 129 2.88 -2.19 15.87
C LEU A 129 2.71 -1.42 14.54
N ALA A 130 1.91 -0.35 14.54
CA ALA A 130 1.68 0.50 13.37
C ALA A 130 2.95 1.26 12.94
N CYS A 131 3.84 1.65 13.86
CA CYS A 131 5.16 2.18 13.50
C CYS A 131 6.01 1.15 12.75
N GLY A 132 5.99 -0.11 13.19
CA GLY A 132 6.66 -1.21 12.48
C GLY A 132 6.09 -1.40 11.08
N LEU A 133 4.76 -1.38 10.98
CA LEU A 133 4.06 -1.49 9.70
C LEU A 133 4.43 -0.36 8.72
N ALA A 134 4.35 0.90 9.17
CA ALA A 134 4.72 2.07 8.37
C ALA A 134 6.19 2.02 7.92
N THR A 135 7.09 1.53 8.78
CA THR A 135 8.50 1.35 8.45
C THR A 135 8.68 0.29 7.36
N LEU A 136 7.97 -0.84 7.47
CA LEU A 136 8.01 -1.90 6.45
C LEU A 136 7.49 -1.39 5.11
N GLU A 137 6.39 -0.65 5.07
CA GLU A 137 5.89 -0.06 3.81
C GLU A 137 6.92 0.87 3.18
N ALA A 138 7.45 1.80 3.98
CA ALA A 138 8.39 2.81 3.51
C ALA A 138 9.69 2.22 2.96
N VAL A 139 10.07 1.01 3.40
CA VAL A 139 11.31 0.35 2.98
C VAL A 139 11.06 -0.70 1.89
N ALA A 140 9.98 -1.47 1.97
CA ALA A 140 9.76 -2.63 1.11
C ALA A 140 9.48 -2.23 -0.34
N HIS A 141 8.71 -1.15 -0.57
CA HIS A 141 8.43 -0.64 -1.91
C HIS A 141 9.69 -0.22 -2.68
N PRO A 142 10.54 0.69 -2.16
CA PRO A 142 11.77 1.07 -2.84
C PRO A 142 12.80 -0.08 -2.87
N PHE A 143 12.73 -1.02 -1.93
CA PHE A 143 13.57 -2.23 -1.98
C PHE A 143 13.23 -3.11 -3.19
N VAL A 144 11.95 -3.36 -3.47
CA VAL A 144 11.50 -4.09 -4.68
C VAL A 144 11.82 -3.31 -5.95
N ALA A 145 11.65 -1.99 -5.92
CA ALA A 145 12.00 -1.11 -7.03
C ALA A 145 13.47 -1.27 -7.43
N ALA A 146 14.37 -1.33 -6.43
CA ALA A 146 15.81 -1.41 -6.62
C ALA A 146 16.34 -2.79 -7.03
N LEU A 147 15.52 -3.84 -6.98
CA LEU A 147 15.90 -5.23 -7.32
C LEU A 147 15.88 -5.51 -8.85
N GLY A 148 16.41 -4.59 -9.66
CA GLY A 148 16.53 -4.76 -11.10
C GLY A 148 16.53 -3.45 -11.88
N ASP A 149 16.27 -3.53 -13.19
CA ASP A 149 16.19 -2.38 -14.10
C ASP A 149 15.05 -1.42 -13.70
N GLU A 150 15.31 -0.11 -13.69
CA GLU A 150 14.33 0.94 -13.35
C GLU A 150 13.10 0.88 -14.27
N ARG A 151 13.26 0.45 -15.53
CA ARG A 151 12.17 0.35 -16.52
C ARG A 151 11.09 -0.66 -16.13
N THR A 152 11.43 -1.67 -15.35
CA THR A 152 10.50 -2.73 -14.88
C THR A 152 10.15 -2.59 -13.40
N SER A 153 10.57 -1.49 -12.75
CA SER A 153 10.28 -1.19 -11.34
C SER A 153 8.77 -1.21 -11.02
N ASP A 154 7.95 -0.57 -11.86
CA ASP A 154 6.49 -0.52 -11.64
C ASP A 154 5.87 -1.92 -11.65
N GLN A 155 6.34 -2.80 -12.54
CA GLN A 155 5.85 -4.17 -12.67
C GLN A 155 6.25 -5.01 -11.46
N ARG A 156 7.49 -4.88 -10.97
CA ARG A 156 7.96 -5.60 -9.78
C ARG A 156 7.20 -5.19 -8.53
N ILE A 157 7.00 -3.89 -8.31
CA ILE A 157 6.23 -3.38 -7.16
C ILE A 157 4.79 -3.90 -7.21
N ASN A 158 4.12 -3.76 -8.36
CA ASN A 158 2.75 -4.23 -8.50
C ASN A 158 2.64 -5.76 -8.32
N PHE A 159 3.60 -6.53 -8.87
CA PHE A 159 3.66 -7.98 -8.69
C PHE A 159 3.81 -8.38 -7.22
N ALA A 160 4.75 -7.77 -6.48
CA ALA A 160 4.91 -8.03 -5.05
C ALA A 160 3.63 -7.66 -4.25
N GLN A 161 2.97 -6.56 -4.64
CA GLN A 161 1.71 -6.12 -4.03
C GLN A 161 0.49 -7.00 -4.38
N SER A 162 0.52 -7.75 -5.49
CA SER A 162 -0.48 -8.78 -5.77
C SER A 162 -0.42 -9.93 -4.76
N PHE A 163 0.79 -10.34 -4.36
CA PHE A 163 0.98 -11.37 -3.31
C PHE A 163 0.61 -10.86 -1.92
N ASN A 164 0.81 -9.57 -1.64
CA ASN A 164 0.25 -8.95 -0.45
C ASN A 164 -1.29 -9.02 -0.45
N GLY A 165 -1.93 -8.77 -1.60
CA GLY A 165 -3.37 -8.95 -1.78
C GLY A 165 -3.84 -10.39 -1.49
N LEU A 166 -3.06 -11.39 -1.91
CA LEU A 166 -3.31 -12.79 -1.55
C LEU A 166 -3.23 -13.03 -0.04
N GLY A 167 -2.19 -12.47 0.60
CA GLY A 167 -2.07 -12.50 2.05
C GLY A 167 -3.26 -11.85 2.76
N ALA A 168 -3.79 -10.77 2.22
CA ALA A 168 -4.96 -10.06 2.76
C ALA A 168 -6.27 -10.87 2.70
N VAL A 169 -6.38 -11.82 1.76
CA VAL A 169 -7.51 -12.76 1.69
C VAL A 169 -7.31 -13.93 2.65
N VAL A 170 -6.08 -14.44 2.74
CA VAL A 170 -5.76 -15.61 3.59
C VAL A 170 -5.73 -15.25 5.08
N GLY A 171 -5.27 -14.06 5.44
CA GLY A 171 -5.11 -13.63 6.84
C GLY A 171 -6.41 -13.67 7.66
N PRO A 172 -7.52 -13.08 7.21
CA PRO A 172 -8.79 -13.14 7.94
C PRO A 172 -9.36 -14.55 8.04
N LEU A 173 -9.16 -15.40 7.03
CA LEU A 173 -9.59 -16.81 7.05
C LEU A 173 -8.84 -17.61 8.12
N LEU A 174 -7.52 -17.44 8.18
CA LEU A 174 -6.69 -18.05 9.23
C LEU A 174 -7.05 -17.49 10.61
N GLY A 175 -7.18 -16.17 10.74
CA GLY A 175 -7.55 -15.51 11.99
C GLY A 175 -8.90 -15.97 12.52
N GLY A 176 -9.91 -16.04 11.66
CA GLY A 176 -11.24 -16.55 11.99
C GLY A 176 -11.20 -18.03 12.41
N TYR A 177 -10.50 -18.88 11.66
CA TYR A 177 -10.35 -20.30 12.01
C TYR A 177 -9.69 -20.48 13.37
N PHE A 178 -8.56 -19.81 13.64
CA PHE A 178 -7.85 -19.90 14.92
C PHE A 178 -8.69 -19.36 16.10
N LEU A 179 -9.45 -18.27 15.89
CA LEU A 179 -10.32 -17.73 16.92
C LEU A 179 -11.50 -18.67 17.22
N LEU A 180 -12.12 -19.26 16.19
CA LEU A 180 -13.22 -20.20 16.33
C LEU A 180 -12.77 -21.55 16.92
N SER A 181 -11.62 -22.07 16.50
CA SER A 181 -11.06 -23.31 17.03
C SER A 181 -10.65 -23.17 18.50
N ALA A 182 -10.04 -22.04 18.86
CA ALA A 182 -9.71 -21.74 20.26
C ALA A 182 -10.96 -21.55 21.13
N GLY A 183 -12.04 -20.98 20.57
CA GLY A 183 -13.34 -20.86 21.26
C GLY A 183 -14.12 -22.17 21.37
N ALA A 184 -13.89 -23.14 20.47
CA ALA A 184 -14.54 -24.45 20.50
C ALA A 184 -13.89 -25.41 21.51
N GLU A 185 -12.58 -25.29 21.77
CA GLU A 185 -11.88 -26.10 22.78
C GLU A 185 -12.01 -25.52 24.21
N ALA A 186 -12.22 -24.21 24.35
CA ALA A 186 -12.37 -23.54 25.63
C ALA A 186 -13.85 -23.21 25.89
N GLY A 187 -14.57 -24.10 26.60
CA GLY A 187 -15.95 -23.86 27.01
C GLY A 187 -16.16 -22.47 27.64
N ASN A 188 -16.78 -21.57 26.88
CA ASN A 188 -17.38 -20.27 27.24
C ASN A 188 -16.61 -19.23 28.08
N GLU A 189 -15.36 -19.43 28.54
CA GLU A 189 -14.73 -18.48 29.50
C GLU A 189 -13.41 -17.79 29.11
N THR A 190 -12.84 -17.91 27.90
CA THR A 190 -11.52 -17.26 27.64
C THR A 190 -11.32 -16.66 26.25
N SER A 191 -12.13 -15.65 25.90
CA SER A 191 -11.91 -14.85 24.68
C SER A 191 -10.60 -14.03 24.72
N VAL A 192 -10.17 -13.59 25.91
CA VAL A 192 -8.95 -12.79 26.08
C VAL A 192 -7.68 -13.65 25.94
N GLU A 193 -7.72 -14.90 26.39
CA GLU A 193 -6.58 -15.84 26.34
C GLU A 193 -6.26 -16.24 24.89
N SER A 194 -7.30 -16.55 24.09
CA SER A 194 -7.15 -16.88 22.67
C SER A 194 -6.49 -15.74 21.89
N VAL A 195 -6.84 -14.48 22.19
CA VAL A 195 -6.22 -13.31 21.55
C VAL A 195 -4.75 -13.18 21.92
N LYS A 196 -4.37 -13.43 23.19
CA LYS A 196 -2.95 -13.42 23.62
C LYS A 196 -2.13 -14.46 22.87
N ILE A 197 -2.61 -15.69 22.81
CA ILE A 197 -1.92 -16.80 22.13
C ILE A 197 -1.70 -16.46 20.66
N LEU A 198 -2.71 -15.88 20.01
CA LEU A 198 -2.63 -15.56 18.59
C LEU A 198 -1.70 -14.37 18.30
N TYR A 199 -1.69 -13.32 19.12
CA TYR A 199 -0.69 -12.23 19.02
C TYR A 199 0.73 -12.73 19.32
N MET A 200 0.89 -13.66 20.27
CA MET A 200 2.17 -14.30 20.55
C MET A 200 2.68 -15.09 19.34
N LEU A 201 1.83 -15.89 18.71
CA LEU A 201 2.16 -16.64 17.48
C LEU A 201 2.55 -15.69 16.34
N ILE A 202 1.78 -14.62 16.12
CA ILE A 202 2.11 -13.60 15.12
C ILE A 202 3.49 -12.99 15.40
N GLY A 203 3.72 -12.57 16.65
CA GLY A 203 4.99 -11.99 17.08
C GLY A 203 6.17 -12.94 16.86
N MET A 204 6.01 -14.22 17.20
CA MET A 204 7.03 -15.25 16.99
C MET A 204 7.32 -15.50 15.51
N VAL A 205 6.29 -15.62 14.66
CA VAL A 205 6.46 -15.84 13.22
C VAL A 205 7.19 -14.65 12.59
N ILE A 206 6.82 -13.42 12.95
CA ILE A 206 7.45 -12.21 12.41
C ILE A 206 8.87 -12.04 12.93
N ALA A 207 9.13 -12.36 14.20
CA ALA A 207 10.48 -12.40 14.74
C ALA A 207 11.34 -13.44 14.03
N ALA A 208 10.82 -14.64 13.79
CA ALA A 208 11.52 -15.70 13.06
C ALA A 208 11.86 -15.27 11.61
N ILE A 209 10.94 -14.59 10.94
CA ILE A 209 11.17 -14.00 9.61
C ILE A 209 12.27 -12.92 9.69
N GLY A 210 12.23 -12.06 10.71
CA GLY A 210 13.26 -11.05 10.96
C GLY A 210 14.65 -11.66 11.16
N ILE A 211 14.73 -12.74 11.94
CA ILE A 211 15.97 -13.49 12.17
C ILE A 211 16.45 -14.12 10.85
N ALA A 212 15.57 -14.82 10.13
CA ALA A 212 15.91 -15.42 8.84
C ALA A 212 16.42 -14.36 7.85
N PHE A 213 15.77 -13.19 7.80
CA PHE A 213 16.17 -12.08 6.94
C PHE A 213 17.51 -11.46 7.35
N ALA A 214 17.83 -11.45 8.65
CA ALA A 214 19.14 -11.00 9.12
C ALA A 214 20.28 -11.84 8.53
N PHE A 215 20.06 -13.15 8.31
CA PHE A 215 21.02 -14.05 7.68
C PHE A 215 21.06 -13.97 6.14
N VAL A 216 20.03 -13.40 5.50
CA VAL A 216 20.03 -13.22 4.04
C VAL A 216 21.08 -12.17 3.64
N LYS A 217 22.00 -12.56 2.76
CA LYS A 217 22.96 -11.66 2.12
C LYS A 217 22.26 -10.89 1.01
N VAL A 218 21.78 -9.69 1.34
CA VAL A 218 21.25 -8.76 0.35
C VAL A 218 22.43 -8.18 -0.45
N PRO A 219 22.47 -8.35 -1.79
CA PRO A 219 23.51 -7.73 -2.60
C PRO A 219 23.46 -6.21 -2.43
N VAL A 220 24.62 -5.54 -2.48
CA VAL A 220 24.69 -4.08 -2.41
C VAL A 220 23.88 -3.52 -3.57
N LEU A 221 22.70 -2.99 -3.27
CA LEU A 221 21.87 -2.30 -4.24
C LEU A 221 22.58 -0.99 -4.52
N ALA A 222 23.01 -0.79 -5.78
CA ALA A 222 23.35 0.54 -6.25
C ALA A 222 22.17 1.46 -5.94
N GLN A 223 22.41 2.73 -5.63
CA GLN A 223 21.36 3.73 -5.44
C GLN A 223 20.62 3.89 -6.78
N SER A 224 19.67 3.00 -7.08
CA SER A 224 19.27 2.66 -8.45
C SER A 224 18.26 3.64 -9.08
N HIS A 225 18.25 4.88 -8.62
CA HIS A 225 17.58 6.01 -9.28
C HIS A 225 18.58 7.14 -9.58
N ALA A 226 19.89 6.88 -9.49
CA ALA A 226 20.89 7.72 -10.11
C ALA A 226 20.72 7.59 -11.63
N ILE A 227 20.24 8.68 -12.23
CA ILE A 227 19.99 8.92 -13.66
C ILE A 227 20.69 7.88 -14.54
N ALA A 228 19.96 6.83 -14.92
CA ALA A 228 20.27 6.10 -16.14
C ALA A 228 19.76 6.98 -17.28
N THR A 229 20.60 7.92 -17.72
CA THR A 229 20.52 8.47 -19.07
C THR A 229 20.68 7.29 -20.01
N ASP A 230 19.56 6.66 -20.38
CA ASP A 230 19.30 6.15 -21.73
C ASP A 230 17.87 5.58 -21.84
N ALA A 231 17.09 6.18 -22.74
CA ALA A 231 15.93 5.62 -23.43
C ALA A 231 14.54 5.58 -22.73
N TYR A 232 14.14 6.68 -22.09
CA TYR A 232 12.80 7.23 -22.35
C TYR A 232 13.00 8.58 -23.04
N GLU A 233 12.28 8.85 -24.12
CA GLU A 233 12.30 10.15 -24.80
C GLU A 233 11.97 11.28 -23.82
N VAL A 234 13.02 11.82 -23.22
CA VAL A 234 13.08 13.15 -22.63
C VAL A 234 14.36 13.70 -23.23
N ALA A 235 14.21 14.64 -24.15
CA ALA A 235 15.32 15.43 -24.64
C ALA A 235 15.95 16.12 -23.41
N VAL A 236 17.08 15.59 -22.95
CA VAL A 236 17.94 16.25 -21.98
C VAL A 236 19.21 16.58 -22.75
N GLU A 237 19.32 17.84 -23.16
CA GLU A 237 20.60 18.40 -23.59
C GLU A 237 21.58 18.35 -22.40
N PRO A 238 22.86 18.05 -22.64
CA PRO A 238 23.82 17.83 -21.57
C PRO A 238 24.36 19.18 -21.07
N GLU A 239 23.71 19.78 -20.07
CA GLU A 239 24.31 20.89 -19.33
C GLU A 239 24.20 20.74 -17.81
N GLN A 240 25.38 20.51 -17.22
CA GLN A 240 25.89 21.09 -15.99
C GLN A 240 25.18 20.72 -14.67
N LEU A 241 25.89 19.87 -13.93
CA LEU A 241 25.94 19.73 -12.46
C LEU A 241 25.54 21.02 -11.72
N LYS A 242 24.24 21.21 -11.48
CA LYS A 242 23.73 22.15 -10.49
C LYS A 242 23.26 21.38 -9.26
N ALA A 243 23.48 21.99 -8.10
CA ALA A 243 23.26 21.44 -6.76
C ALA A 243 21.98 20.59 -6.65
N PRO A 244 21.98 19.51 -5.83
CA PRO A 244 20.84 18.60 -5.72
C PRO A 244 19.60 19.40 -5.33
N LYS A 245 18.61 19.45 -6.23
CA LYS A 245 17.30 20.07 -5.97
C LYS A 245 16.73 19.49 -4.69
N LYS A 246 16.13 20.34 -3.85
CA LYS A 246 15.47 19.88 -2.62
C LYS A 246 14.31 18.96 -3.00
N LEU A 247 14.03 17.92 -2.21
CA LEU A 247 13.00 16.92 -2.51
C LEU A 247 11.62 17.54 -2.88
N PHE A 248 11.24 18.63 -2.23
CA PHE A 248 9.98 19.35 -2.50
C PHE A 248 9.98 20.22 -3.77
N GLU A 249 11.12 20.43 -4.41
CA GLU A 249 11.22 21.13 -5.70
C GLU A 249 10.82 20.21 -6.86
N HIS A 250 10.83 18.89 -6.65
CA HIS A 250 10.29 17.91 -7.59
C HIS A 250 8.76 17.94 -7.57
N LYS A 251 8.17 18.74 -8.46
CA LYS A 251 6.71 18.90 -8.58
C LYS A 251 5.98 17.56 -8.73
N HIS A 252 6.54 16.61 -9.49
CA HIS A 252 5.93 15.28 -9.68
C HIS A 252 5.81 14.51 -8.35
N PHE A 253 6.83 14.59 -7.48
CA PHE A 253 6.82 13.96 -6.16
C PHE A 253 5.78 14.59 -5.23
N VAL A 254 5.72 15.93 -5.17
CA VAL A 254 4.70 16.62 -4.36
C VAL A 254 3.29 16.22 -4.80
N TRP A 255 3.04 16.16 -6.11
CA TRP A 255 1.77 15.68 -6.64
C TRP A 255 1.54 14.19 -6.34
N ALA A 256 2.58 13.36 -6.29
CA ALA A 256 2.45 11.94 -5.91
C ALA A 256 2.00 11.80 -4.46
N VAL A 257 2.59 12.56 -3.53
CA VAL A 257 2.20 12.56 -2.11
C VAL A 257 0.75 13.02 -1.94
N ILE A 258 0.38 14.12 -2.59
CA ILE A 258 -1.01 14.62 -2.58
C ILE A 258 -1.95 13.55 -3.14
N THR A 259 -1.61 12.97 -4.29
CA THR A 259 -2.41 11.91 -4.93
C THR A 259 -2.56 10.70 -4.02
N GLN A 260 -1.51 10.32 -3.30
CA GLN A 260 -1.57 9.21 -2.37
C GLN A 260 -2.50 9.49 -1.19
N VAL A 261 -2.46 10.70 -0.62
CA VAL A 261 -3.41 11.13 0.43
C VAL A 261 -4.85 10.98 -0.06
N PHE A 262 -5.17 11.51 -1.24
CA PHE A 262 -6.51 11.40 -1.83
C PHE A 262 -6.89 9.96 -2.17
N ASN A 263 -5.93 9.16 -2.64
CA ASN A 263 -6.16 7.76 -2.99
C ASN A 263 -6.50 6.91 -1.74
N VAL A 264 -5.74 7.06 -0.65
CA VAL A 264 -6.02 6.35 0.61
C VAL A 264 -7.27 6.89 1.29
N ALA A 265 -7.53 8.20 1.18
CA ALA A 265 -8.78 8.82 1.61
C ALA A 265 -10.01 8.17 0.94
N ALA A 266 -10.00 8.06 -0.39
CA ALA A 266 -11.05 7.38 -1.14
C ALA A 266 -11.21 5.91 -0.75
N GLN A 267 -10.10 5.21 -0.52
CA GLN A 267 -10.10 3.83 -0.05
C GLN A 267 -10.80 3.67 1.29
N GLY A 268 -10.35 4.43 2.30
CA GLY A 268 -10.90 4.38 3.64
C GLY A 268 -12.38 4.73 3.66
N GLY A 269 -12.80 5.75 2.90
CA GLY A 269 -14.20 6.13 2.77
C GLY A 269 -15.05 5.03 2.14
N THR A 270 -14.60 4.49 1.01
CA THR A 270 -15.32 3.42 0.28
C THR A 270 -15.47 2.17 1.15
N TRP A 271 -14.43 1.77 1.88
CA TRP A 271 -14.46 0.59 2.74
C TRP A 271 -15.32 0.80 3.98
N ALA A 272 -15.27 1.98 4.60
CA ALA A 272 -16.06 2.29 5.79
C ALA A 272 -17.57 2.25 5.51
N TYR A 273 -18.02 2.74 4.36
CA TYR A 273 -19.45 2.82 4.02
C TYR A 273 -19.95 1.69 3.15
N PHE A 274 -19.11 0.70 2.79
CA PHE A 274 -19.50 -0.41 1.93
C PHE A 274 -20.67 -1.21 2.51
N ILE A 275 -20.55 -1.62 3.77
CA ILE A 275 -21.56 -2.43 4.46
C ILE A 275 -22.84 -1.61 4.66
N ASN A 276 -22.72 -0.37 5.14
CA ASN A 276 -23.84 0.55 5.29
C ASN A 276 -24.63 0.75 3.99
N TYR A 277 -23.95 0.90 2.86
CA TYR A 277 -24.61 1.02 1.56
C TYR A 277 -25.42 -0.25 1.21
N GLY A 278 -24.85 -1.43 1.45
CA GLY A 278 -25.54 -2.71 1.23
C GLY A 278 -26.80 -2.87 2.09
N VAL A 279 -26.72 -2.45 3.35
CA VAL A 279 -27.86 -2.53 4.29
C VAL A 279 -28.93 -1.50 3.95
N GLU A 280 -28.56 -0.22 3.80
CA GLU A 280 -29.53 0.87 3.67
C GLU A 280 -30.14 1.02 2.27
N LYS A 281 -29.39 0.71 1.21
CA LYS A 281 -29.85 0.90 -0.18
C LYS A 281 -30.31 -0.37 -0.88
N ILE A 282 -29.79 -1.53 -0.48
CA ILE A 282 -30.16 -2.82 -1.07
C ILE A 282 -31.08 -3.63 -0.12
N GLY A 283 -31.12 -3.31 1.17
CA GLY A 283 -31.88 -4.07 2.16
C GLY A 283 -31.24 -5.41 2.52
N LEU A 284 -29.92 -5.52 2.35
CA LEU A 284 -29.17 -6.73 2.76
C LEU A 284 -29.02 -6.77 4.28
N THR A 285 -28.90 -7.98 4.83
CA THR A 285 -28.46 -8.15 6.22
C THR A 285 -26.98 -7.78 6.37
N ASP A 286 -26.56 -7.34 7.55
CA ASP A 286 -25.16 -7.01 7.85
C ASP A 286 -24.20 -8.16 7.49
N GLU A 287 -24.63 -9.40 7.76
CA GLU A 287 -23.88 -10.62 7.46
C GLU A 287 -23.71 -10.80 5.93
N THR A 288 -24.79 -10.65 5.17
CA THR A 288 -24.73 -10.76 3.70
C THR A 288 -23.86 -9.65 3.10
N ALA A 289 -23.97 -8.43 3.61
CA ALA A 289 -23.14 -7.30 3.17
C ALA A 289 -21.65 -7.51 3.49
N ALA A 290 -21.33 -8.13 4.64
CA ALA A 290 -19.96 -8.52 4.98
C ALA A 290 -19.40 -9.60 4.03
N TYR A 291 -20.22 -10.59 3.62
CA TYR A 291 -19.81 -11.56 2.60
C TYR A 291 -19.49 -10.91 1.25
N TYR A 292 -20.31 -9.95 0.81
CA TYR A 292 -20.02 -9.18 -0.41
C TYR A 292 -18.79 -8.28 -0.26
N PHE A 293 -18.54 -7.73 0.93
CA PHE A 293 -17.30 -6.99 1.20
C PHE A 293 -16.07 -7.90 1.08
N ALA A 294 -16.13 -9.11 1.63
CA ALA A 294 -15.07 -10.11 1.45
C ALA A 294 -14.88 -10.48 -0.03
N LEU A 295 -15.97 -10.66 -0.79
CA LEU A 295 -15.91 -10.86 -2.24
C LEU A 295 -15.24 -9.67 -2.96
N SER A 296 -15.50 -8.44 -2.52
CA SER A 296 -14.87 -7.22 -3.06
C SER A 296 -13.36 -7.20 -2.83
N MET A 297 -12.87 -7.77 -1.74
CA MET A 297 -11.44 -7.92 -1.46
C MET A 297 -10.78 -8.94 -2.37
N VAL A 298 -11.47 -10.05 -2.66
CA VAL A 298 -11.02 -11.04 -3.66
C VAL A 298 -10.98 -10.40 -5.05
N LEU A 299 -12.00 -9.62 -5.42
CA LEU A 299 -12.02 -8.85 -6.66
C LEU A 299 -10.86 -7.84 -6.72
N MET A 300 -10.55 -7.16 -5.62
CA MET A 300 -9.39 -6.26 -5.54
C MET A 300 -8.09 -7.04 -5.78
N MET A 301 -7.92 -8.23 -5.18
CA MET A 301 -6.76 -9.08 -5.42
C MET A 301 -6.65 -9.46 -6.91
N LEU A 302 -7.74 -9.95 -7.52
CA LEU A 302 -7.79 -10.27 -8.94
C LEU A 302 -7.49 -9.04 -9.81
N GLY A 303 -7.99 -7.88 -9.43
CA GLY A 303 -7.70 -6.59 -10.04
C GLY A 303 -6.21 -6.25 -10.00
N ARG A 304 -5.52 -6.53 -8.88
CA ARG A 304 -4.06 -6.35 -8.79
C ARG A 304 -3.35 -7.27 -9.76
N PHE A 305 -3.71 -8.55 -9.83
CA PHE A 305 -3.07 -9.50 -10.77
C PHE A 305 -3.30 -9.11 -12.23
N ALA A 306 -4.55 -8.78 -12.59
CA ALA A 306 -4.92 -8.33 -13.93
C ALA A 306 -4.21 -7.02 -14.31
N GLY A 307 -4.19 -6.05 -13.38
CA GLY A 307 -3.52 -4.77 -13.59
C GLY A 307 -2.01 -4.92 -13.70
N THR A 308 -1.35 -5.73 -12.86
CA THR A 308 0.08 -6.06 -12.99
C THR A 308 0.39 -6.65 -14.38
N PHE A 309 -0.47 -7.56 -14.87
CA PHE A 309 -0.33 -8.12 -16.21
C PHE A 309 -0.52 -7.04 -17.30
N MET A 310 -1.46 -6.12 -17.14
CA MET A 310 -1.69 -5.02 -18.09
C MET A 310 -0.56 -4.00 -18.12
N ILE A 311 0.18 -3.77 -17.01
CA ILE A 311 1.39 -2.92 -16.98
C ILE A 311 2.49 -3.47 -17.91
N ARG A 312 2.41 -4.74 -18.32
CA ARG A 312 3.29 -5.31 -19.36
C ARG A 312 3.06 -4.71 -20.74
N PHE A 313 1.84 -4.26 -21.02
CA PHE A 313 1.42 -3.81 -22.35
C PHE A 313 1.11 -2.30 -22.38
N ILE A 314 0.67 -1.74 -21.25
CA ILE A 314 0.22 -0.35 -21.12
C ILE A 314 1.13 0.38 -20.14
N ALA A 315 1.53 1.60 -20.48
CA ALA A 315 2.33 2.44 -19.59
C ALA A 315 1.61 2.68 -18.24
N PRO A 316 2.29 2.58 -17.09
CA PRO A 316 1.66 2.65 -15.77
C PRO A 316 0.81 3.91 -15.55
N ASN A 317 1.24 5.06 -16.09
CA ASN A 317 0.52 6.34 -15.99
C ASN A 317 -0.80 6.33 -16.76
N LYS A 318 -0.83 5.72 -17.96
CA LYS A 318 -2.05 5.59 -18.77
C LYS A 318 -3.03 4.63 -18.10
N LEU A 319 -2.52 3.53 -17.54
CA LEU A 319 -3.33 2.56 -16.82
C LEU A 319 -3.96 3.19 -15.57
N LEU A 320 -3.17 3.92 -14.78
CA LEU A 320 -3.64 4.67 -13.62
C LEU A 320 -4.75 5.67 -13.99
N ALA A 321 -4.54 6.48 -15.03
CA ALA A 321 -5.54 7.43 -15.49
C ALA A 321 -6.83 6.73 -15.98
N THR A 322 -6.70 5.64 -16.73
CA THR A 322 -7.88 4.89 -17.22
C THR A 322 -8.68 4.31 -16.06
N TYR A 323 -8.01 3.70 -15.08
CA TYR A 323 -8.68 3.13 -13.90
C TYR A 323 -9.29 4.21 -13.01
N ALA A 324 -8.65 5.37 -12.88
CA ALA A 324 -9.23 6.51 -12.18
C ALA A 324 -10.50 7.04 -12.86
N LEU A 325 -10.51 7.12 -14.19
CA LEU A 325 -11.70 7.52 -14.94
C LEU A 325 -12.85 6.51 -14.77
N ILE A 326 -12.55 5.21 -14.83
CA ILE A 326 -13.54 4.15 -14.59
C ILE A 326 -14.10 4.28 -13.17
N ASN A 327 -13.26 4.49 -12.15
CA ASN A 327 -13.72 4.67 -10.77
C ASN A 327 -14.60 5.91 -10.60
N ILE A 328 -14.30 7.03 -11.28
CA ILE A 328 -15.18 8.21 -11.27
C ILE A 328 -16.56 7.85 -11.81
N VAL A 329 -16.62 7.14 -12.94
CA VAL A 329 -17.89 6.71 -13.53
C VAL A 329 -18.63 5.77 -12.58
N LEU A 330 -17.96 4.76 -12.03
CA LEU A 330 -18.56 3.84 -11.07
C LEU A 330 -19.10 4.55 -9.83
N CYS A 331 -18.38 5.54 -9.27
CA CYS A 331 -18.87 6.37 -8.17
C CYS A 331 -20.16 7.12 -8.53
N VAL A 332 -20.28 7.65 -9.75
CA VAL A 332 -21.52 8.28 -10.22
C VAL A 332 -22.66 7.26 -10.25
N PHE A 333 -22.44 6.07 -10.81
CA PHE A 333 -23.44 4.99 -10.81
C PHE A 333 -23.85 4.54 -9.39
N ILE A 334 -22.90 4.49 -8.45
CA ILE A 334 -23.17 4.16 -7.04
C ILE A 334 -24.05 5.24 -6.40
N ALA A 335 -23.75 6.51 -6.69
CA ALA A 335 -24.49 7.65 -6.15
C ALA A 335 -25.92 7.79 -6.70
N GLN A 336 -26.23 7.23 -7.88
CA GLN A 336 -27.59 7.20 -8.43
C GLN A 336 -28.51 6.15 -7.77
N SER A 337 -27.95 5.21 -6.98
CA SER A 337 -28.71 4.20 -6.23
C SER A 337 -29.80 3.46 -7.03
N TRP A 338 -29.46 2.93 -8.20
CA TRP A 338 -30.38 2.12 -9.03
C TRP A 338 -30.57 0.69 -8.52
N GLY A 339 -30.31 0.43 -7.23
CA GLY A 339 -30.37 -0.89 -6.62
C GLY A 339 -29.16 -1.76 -6.97
N TRP A 340 -29.40 -2.99 -7.41
CA TRP A 340 -28.35 -3.99 -7.68
C TRP A 340 -27.23 -3.54 -8.63
N PRO A 341 -27.49 -2.82 -9.74
CA PRO A 341 -26.42 -2.30 -10.60
C PRO A 341 -25.44 -1.38 -9.86
N SER A 342 -25.91 -0.54 -8.94
CA SER A 342 -25.07 0.33 -8.12
C SER A 342 -24.24 -0.47 -7.12
N PHE A 343 -24.79 -1.56 -6.58
CA PHE A 343 -24.04 -2.46 -5.70
C PHE A 343 -22.95 -3.25 -6.44
N VAL A 344 -23.23 -3.71 -7.67
CA VAL A 344 -22.21 -4.33 -8.53
C VAL A 344 -21.14 -3.31 -8.93
N ALA A 345 -21.51 -2.06 -9.19
CA ALA A 345 -20.55 -0.98 -9.43
C ALA A 345 -19.63 -0.76 -8.22
N LEU A 346 -20.15 -0.87 -6.98
CA LEU A 346 -19.37 -0.79 -5.75
C LEU A 346 -18.37 -1.96 -5.60
N LEU A 347 -18.77 -3.18 -5.99
CA LEU A 347 -17.86 -4.33 -6.05
C LEU A 347 -16.75 -4.12 -7.08
N MET A 348 -17.11 -3.65 -8.28
CA MET A 348 -16.17 -3.37 -9.37
C MET A 348 -15.23 -2.20 -9.05
N LEU A 349 -15.67 -1.23 -8.27
CA LEU A 349 -14.82 -0.10 -7.84
C LEU A 349 -13.57 -0.61 -7.10
N ASN A 350 -13.70 -1.61 -6.22
CA ASN A 350 -12.56 -2.23 -5.54
C ASN A 350 -11.59 -2.92 -6.51
N PHE A 351 -12.08 -3.50 -7.61
CA PHE A 351 -11.25 -4.12 -8.64
C PHE A 351 -10.33 -3.10 -9.32
N PHE A 352 -10.87 -1.95 -9.75
CA PHE A 352 -10.09 -0.89 -10.41
C PHE A 352 -9.29 -0.04 -9.41
N PHE A 353 -9.69 0.02 -8.15
CA PHE A 353 -8.91 0.69 -7.11
C PHE A 353 -7.57 -0.01 -6.84
N SER A 354 -7.52 -1.32 -7.05
CA SER A 354 -6.47 -2.24 -6.63
C SER A 354 -5.02 -1.84 -6.98
N ILE A 355 -4.78 -1.25 -8.17
CA ILE A 355 -3.45 -0.88 -8.68
C ILE A 355 -3.06 0.58 -8.40
N MET A 356 -3.97 1.40 -7.89
CA MET A 356 -3.74 2.84 -7.78
C MET A 356 -2.61 3.15 -6.80
N TYR A 357 -2.65 2.57 -5.61
CA TYR A 357 -1.62 2.73 -4.58
C TYR A 357 -0.21 2.37 -5.12
N PRO A 358 0.06 1.13 -5.59
CA PRO A 358 1.40 0.76 -6.05
C PRO A 358 1.87 1.55 -7.28
N THR A 359 0.95 1.95 -8.16
CA THR A 359 1.31 2.70 -9.36
C THR A 359 1.62 4.17 -9.07
N VAL A 360 0.83 4.84 -8.20
CA VAL A 360 1.13 6.20 -7.73
C VAL A 360 2.47 6.21 -7.00
N TYR A 361 2.70 5.21 -6.14
CA TYR A 361 3.95 5.06 -5.41
C TYR A 361 5.15 4.93 -6.35
N SER A 362 5.08 4.00 -7.30
CA SER A 362 6.17 3.75 -8.24
C SER A 362 6.44 4.97 -9.13
N LEU A 363 5.40 5.62 -9.67
CA LEU A 363 5.55 6.85 -10.44
C LEU A 363 6.14 8.00 -9.61
N GLY A 364 5.76 8.09 -8.33
CA GLY A 364 6.24 9.10 -7.40
C GLY A 364 7.70 8.93 -6.99
N LEU A 365 8.26 7.74 -7.13
CA LEU A 365 9.67 7.46 -6.82
C LEU A 365 10.62 7.70 -7.99
N LYS A 366 10.15 7.75 -9.24
CA LYS A 366 11.00 7.80 -10.44
C LYS A 366 11.88 9.05 -10.49
N GLY A 367 13.17 8.85 -10.83
CA GLY A 367 14.10 9.95 -11.07
C GLY A 367 14.52 10.76 -9.83
N LEU A 368 14.31 10.24 -8.62
CA LEU A 368 14.64 10.94 -7.36
C LEU A 368 16.03 10.61 -6.78
N GLY A 369 16.77 9.67 -7.38
CA GLY A 369 18.14 9.35 -6.97
C GLY A 369 18.31 9.12 -5.47
N ALA A 370 19.22 9.89 -4.86
CA ALA A 370 19.53 9.84 -3.44
C ALA A 370 18.36 10.22 -2.51
N HIS A 371 17.28 10.79 -3.05
CA HIS A 371 16.09 11.19 -2.28
C HIS A 371 14.98 10.14 -2.29
N THR A 372 15.10 9.05 -3.08
CA THR A 372 14.07 7.99 -3.20
C THR A 372 13.61 7.44 -1.85
N GLN A 373 14.55 7.23 -0.93
CA GLN A 373 14.28 6.73 0.42
C GLN A 373 13.45 7.69 1.27
N GLN A 374 13.72 9.00 1.17
CA GLN A 374 12.94 10.03 1.86
C GLN A 374 11.58 10.22 1.19
N ALA A 375 11.52 10.16 -0.14
CA ALA A 375 10.29 10.27 -0.89
C ALA A 375 9.29 9.15 -0.55
N SER A 376 9.80 7.92 -0.49
CA SER A 376 9.07 6.73 -0.06
C SER A 376 8.33 6.96 1.27
N SER A 377 9.05 7.47 2.26
CA SER A 377 8.50 7.83 3.56
C SER A 377 7.37 8.85 3.52
N PHE A 378 7.52 9.93 2.75
CA PHE A 378 6.47 10.94 2.62
C PHE A 378 5.23 10.43 1.89
N ILE A 379 5.41 9.53 0.91
CA ILE A 379 4.28 8.88 0.23
C ILE A 379 3.53 7.98 1.23
N VAL A 380 4.23 7.23 2.08
CA VAL A 380 3.62 6.39 3.15
C VAL A 380 2.90 7.24 4.20
N MET A 381 3.44 8.41 4.58
CA MET A 381 2.73 9.35 5.46
C MET A 381 1.37 9.77 4.89
N GLY A 382 1.19 9.70 3.57
CA GLY A 382 -0.07 9.93 2.90
C GLY A 382 -1.21 9.00 3.35
N MET A 383 -0.90 7.86 3.99
CA MET A 383 -1.92 6.98 4.56
C MET A 383 -2.78 7.65 5.63
N PHE A 384 -2.31 8.74 6.26
CA PHE A 384 -3.10 9.55 7.17
C PHE A 384 -4.43 10.04 6.56
N GLY A 385 -4.50 10.20 5.22
CA GLY A 385 -5.73 10.55 4.52
C GLY A 385 -6.88 9.56 4.76
N GLY A 386 -6.56 8.29 5.01
CA GLY A 386 -7.54 7.24 5.33
C GLY A 386 -8.23 7.40 6.69
N ALA A 387 -7.71 8.23 7.59
CA ALA A 387 -8.35 8.56 8.88
C ALA A 387 -9.33 9.72 8.77
N VAL A 388 -8.93 10.73 7.99
CA VAL A 388 -9.60 12.03 7.93
C VAL A 388 -10.78 11.98 6.97
N PHE A 389 -10.66 11.24 5.87
CA PHE A 389 -11.69 11.25 4.85
C PHE A 389 -12.97 10.48 5.23
N PRO A 390 -12.92 9.32 5.90
CA PRO A 390 -14.13 8.64 6.35
C PRO A 390 -14.98 9.49 7.30
N THR A 391 -14.35 10.28 8.17
CA THR A 391 -15.10 11.19 9.06
C THR A 391 -15.81 12.29 8.29
N ILE A 392 -15.17 12.87 7.26
CA ILE A 392 -15.82 13.85 6.36
C ILE A 392 -16.96 13.19 5.58
N MET A 393 -16.73 11.99 5.03
CA MET A 393 -17.73 11.22 4.29
C MET A 393 -18.93 10.86 5.18
N GLY A 394 -18.71 10.63 6.48
CA GLY A 394 -19.77 10.39 7.45
C GLY A 394 -20.73 11.54 7.68
N PHE A 395 -20.25 12.79 7.65
CA PHE A 395 -21.14 13.95 7.75
C PHE A 395 -22.11 14.02 6.56
N VAL A 396 -21.66 13.61 5.37
CA VAL A 396 -22.49 13.56 4.16
C VAL A 396 -23.38 12.31 4.16
N ALA A 397 -22.85 11.17 4.61
CA ALA A 397 -23.57 9.89 4.69
C ALA A 397 -24.76 9.93 5.66
N ASN A 398 -24.73 10.80 6.68
CA ASN A 398 -25.86 11.04 7.59
C ASN A 398 -27.13 11.56 6.87
N TYR A 399 -26.99 12.19 5.71
CA TYR A 399 -28.12 12.60 4.88
C TYR A 399 -28.52 11.50 3.92
N ASP A 400 -27.54 10.96 3.19
CA ASP A 400 -27.72 9.81 2.30
C ASP A 400 -26.37 9.16 1.98
N VAL A 401 -26.24 7.86 2.28
CA VAL A 401 -25.02 7.08 2.04
C VAL A 401 -24.62 7.05 0.56
N ALA A 402 -25.57 7.13 -0.38
CA ALA A 402 -25.27 7.18 -1.81
C ALA A 402 -24.63 8.51 -2.22
N TYR A 403 -25.09 9.63 -1.64
CA TYR A 403 -24.48 10.93 -1.91
C TYR A 403 -23.06 11.04 -1.35
N ALA A 404 -22.75 10.28 -0.31
CA ALA A 404 -21.39 10.19 0.21
C ALA A 404 -20.39 9.71 -0.86
N TYR A 405 -20.83 8.92 -1.85
CA TYR A 405 -19.99 8.45 -2.97
C TYR A 405 -19.67 9.52 -4.02
N TYR A 406 -20.23 10.73 -3.95
CA TYR A 406 -19.71 11.87 -4.71
C TYR A 406 -18.36 12.36 -4.17
N LEU A 407 -18.06 12.13 -2.89
CA LEU A 407 -16.81 12.61 -2.28
C LEU A 407 -15.57 11.88 -2.86
N PRO A 408 -15.55 10.54 -2.99
CA PRO A 408 -14.47 9.82 -3.67
C PRO A 408 -14.23 10.25 -5.13
N ILE A 409 -15.21 10.84 -5.82
CA ILE A 409 -15.01 11.36 -7.19
C ILE A 409 -13.94 12.44 -7.21
N VAL A 410 -13.93 13.34 -6.23
CA VAL A 410 -12.91 14.40 -6.14
C VAL A 410 -11.53 13.78 -5.95
N CYS A 411 -11.43 12.75 -5.12
CA CYS A 411 -10.20 12.01 -4.90
C CYS A 411 -9.72 11.32 -6.19
N TYR A 412 -10.60 10.61 -6.91
CA TYR A 412 -10.24 9.94 -8.15
C TYR A 412 -9.94 10.92 -9.29
N ALA A 413 -10.57 12.10 -9.31
CA ALA A 413 -10.22 13.17 -10.24
C ALA A 413 -8.78 13.66 -10.03
N MET A 414 -8.33 13.77 -8.78
CA MET A 414 -6.93 14.07 -8.47
C MET A 414 -5.98 12.95 -8.95
N VAL A 415 -6.34 11.69 -8.73
CA VAL A 415 -5.58 10.53 -9.23
C VAL A 415 -5.50 10.52 -10.77
N PHE A 416 -6.61 10.86 -11.43
CA PHE A 416 -6.67 10.99 -12.89
C PHE A 416 -5.75 12.10 -13.40
N LEU A 417 -5.82 13.29 -12.80
CA LEU A 417 -4.95 14.43 -13.14
C LEU A 417 -3.47 14.08 -12.98
N TYR A 418 -3.14 13.32 -11.93
CA TYR A 418 -1.79 12.82 -11.72
C TYR A 418 -1.33 11.88 -12.84
N GLY A 419 -2.10 10.82 -13.12
CA GLY A 419 -1.78 9.88 -14.18
C GLY A 419 -1.73 10.50 -15.59
N ALA A 420 -2.56 11.52 -15.84
CA ALA A 420 -2.68 12.16 -17.15
C ALA A 420 -1.60 13.22 -17.42
N ARG A 421 -1.32 14.10 -16.44
CA ARG A 421 -0.46 15.29 -16.66
C ARG A 421 0.63 15.49 -15.61
N LEU A 422 0.38 15.18 -14.34
CA LEU A 422 1.28 15.59 -13.25
C LEU A 422 2.37 14.57 -12.92
N TYR A 423 2.31 13.36 -13.51
CA TYR A 423 3.35 12.33 -13.37
C TYR A 423 4.69 12.70 -14.04
N LYS A 424 4.70 13.69 -14.94
CA LYS A 424 5.90 14.02 -15.73
C LYS A 424 7.00 14.59 -14.84
N VAL A 425 8.15 13.93 -14.83
CA VAL A 425 9.39 14.45 -14.26
C VAL A 425 9.82 15.64 -15.11
N LYS A 426 9.52 16.87 -14.65
CA LYS A 426 10.07 18.07 -15.26
C LYS A 426 11.52 18.23 -14.77
N PRO A 427 12.49 18.39 -15.69
CA PRO A 427 13.91 18.46 -15.34
C PRO A 427 14.27 19.62 -14.40
#